data_AF-A0A3M8H6Q6-F1
#
_entry.id   AF-A0A3M8H6Q6-F1
#
_cell.length_a   1.000
_cell.length_b   1.000
_cell.length_c   1.000
_cell.angle_alpha   90.00
_cell.angle_beta   90.00
_cell.angle_gamma   90.00
#
_symmetry.space_group_name_H-M   'P 1'
#
loop_
_entity.id
_entity.type
_entity.pdbx_description
1 polymer ?
#
loop_
_entity_poly.entity_id
_entity_poly.type
_entity_poly.pdbx_seq_one_letter_code
_entity_poly.pdbx_strand_id
1 'polypeptide(L)' 'MYLVNIVEKELNAVYVYEVWCNEQAHQNSLVLETTQTLINRAKAIITGAEKMGTFITKGGKGIS' A
#
# COMPACT_ATOMS: atom_id res chain seq x y z
N MET A 1 8.16 -5.25 -0.30
CA MET A 1 7.33 -6.06 0.62
C MET A 1 5.99 -5.37 0.78
N TYR A 2 4.89 -6.14 0.89
CA TYR A 2 3.55 -5.63 1.15
C TYR A 2 2.90 -6.38 2.30
N LEU A 3 2.33 -5.66 3.25
CA LEU A 3 1.53 -6.18 4.34
C LEU A 3 0.16 -5.51 4.31
N VAL A 4 -0.90 -6.31 4.25
CA VAL A 4 -2.29 -5.85 4.30
C VAL A 4 -2.91 -6.43 5.56
N ASN A 5 -3.45 -5.56 6.41
CA ASN A 5 -3.94 -5.94 7.72
C ASN A 5 -5.39 -5.46 7.88
N ILE A 6 -6.15 -6.17 8.70
CA ILE A 6 -7.46 -5.77 9.19
C ILE A 6 -7.40 -5.73 10.72
N VAL A 7 -8.28 -4.95 11.33
CA VAL A 7 -8.46 -4.91 12.78
C VAL A 7 -9.86 -5.43 13.08
N GLU A 8 -9.98 -6.40 13.99
CA GLU A 8 -11.25 -7.09 14.27
C GLU A 8 -12.39 -6.13 14.65
N LYS A 9 -12.05 -5.00 15.28
CA LYS A 9 -13.02 -3.99 15.74
C LYS A 9 -13.32 -2.91 14.69
N GLU A 10 -12.60 -2.89 13.57
CA GLU A 10 -12.74 -1.90 12.49
C GLU A 10 -12.95 -2.61 11.15
N LEU A 11 -14.15 -3.20 10.98
CA LEU A 11 -14.46 -4.11 9.87
C LEU A 11 -14.38 -3.49 8.47
N ASN A 12 -14.39 -2.15 8.38
CA ASN A 12 -14.36 -1.42 7.11
C ASN A 12 -13.00 -0.73 6.87
N ALA A 13 -12.00 -1.00 7.70
CA ALA A 13 -10.66 -0.41 7.57
C ALA A 13 -9.63 -1.49 7.19
N VAL A 14 -8.73 -1.10 6.28
CA VAL A 14 -7.54 -1.89 5.95
C VAL A 14 -6.30 -1.05 6.18
N TYR A 15 -5.25 -1.66 6.73
CA TYR A 15 -3.98 -1.01 6.99
C TYR A 15 -2.91 -1.63 6.10
N VAL A 16 -2.36 -0.80 5.22
CA VAL A 16 -1.36 -1.22 4.25
C VAL A 16 0.00 -0.67 4.66
N TYR A 17 0.98 -1.56 4.74
CA TYR A 17 2.38 -1.20 4.91
C TYR A 17 3.18 -1.73 3.72
N GLU A 18 3.98 -0.87 3.13
CA GLU A 18 4.78 -1.18 1.95
C GLU A 18 6.23 -0.76 2.14
N VAL A 19 7.13 -1.59 1.62
CA VAL A 19 8.56 -1.31 1.57
C VAL A 19 9.03 -1.46 0.13
N TRP A 20 9.64 -0.39 -0.35
CA TRP A 20 10.19 -0.27 -1.70
C TRP A 20 11.71 -0.19 -1.66
N CYS A 21 12.38 -0.75 -2.67
CA CYS A 21 13.83 -0.63 -2.80
C CYS A 21 14.28 0.82 -3.02
N ASN A 22 13.45 1.62 -3.70
CA ASN A 22 13.58 3.07 -3.85
C ASN A 22 12.25 3.67 -4.32
N GLU A 23 12.17 5.00 -4.32
CA GLU A 23 10.98 5.73 -4.74
C GLU A 23 10.64 5.53 -6.22
N GLN A 24 11.63 5.41 -7.11
CA GLN A 24 11.39 5.19 -8.53
C GLN A 24 10.69 3.85 -8.79
N ALA A 25 11.05 2.80 -8.07
CA ALA A 25 10.38 1.49 -8.17
C ALA A 25 8.91 1.59 -7.76
N HIS A 26 8.60 2.38 -6.73
CA HIS A 26 7.21 2.67 -6.35
C HIS A 26 6.48 3.40 -7.49
N GLN A 27 7.03 4.50 -7.99
CA GLN A 27 6.40 5.29 -9.07
C GLN A 27 6.18 4.44 -10.33
N ASN A 28 7.15 3.61 -10.70
CA ASN A 28 7.04 2.69 -11.84
C ASN A 28 5.91 1.66 -11.65
N SER A 29 5.64 1.22 -10.43
CA SER A 29 4.54 0.30 -10.17
C SER A 29 3.16 0.92 -10.42
N LEU A 30 3.02 2.23 -10.20
CA LEU A 30 1.75 2.96 -10.34
C LEU A 30 1.36 3.16 -11.81
N VAL A 31 2.33 3.15 -12.73
CA VAL A 31 2.07 3.32 -14.17
C VAL A 31 1.75 2.00 -14.88
N LEU A 32 1.88 0.84 -14.23
CA LEU A 32 1.51 -0.44 -14.82
C LEU A 32 0.01 -0.50 -15.08
N GLU A 33 -0.39 -1.01 -16.25
CA GLU A 33 -1.80 -1.11 -16.65
C GLU A 33 -2.64 -1.92 -15.64
N THR A 34 -2.06 -2.99 -15.11
CA THR A 34 -2.69 -3.83 -14.07
C THR A 34 -2.95 -3.03 -12.79
N THR A 35 -1.96 -2.27 -12.32
CA THR A 35 -2.08 -1.41 -11.14
C THR A 35 -3.15 -0.33 -11.37
N GLN A 36 -3.12 0.36 -12.51
CA GLN A 36 -4.11 1.40 -12.85
C GLN A 36 -5.53 0.82 -12.91
N THR A 37 -5.71 -0.37 -13.49
CA THR A 37 -6.99 -1.08 -13.55
C THR A 37 -7.53 -1.38 -12.16
N LEU A 38 -6.67 -1.87 -11.26
CA LEU A 38 -7.05 -2.16 -9.87
C LEU A 38 -7.38 -0.89 -9.09
N ILE A 39 -6.57 0.17 -9.23
CA ILE A 39 -6.83 1.48 -8.61
C ILE A 39 -8.21 2.01 -9.04
N ASN A 40 -8.54 1.93 -10.32
CA ASN A 40 -9.82 2.44 -10.82
C ASN A 40 -11.02 1.68 -10.25
N ARG A 41 -10.91 0.36 -10.07
CA ARG A 41 -11.94 -0.45 -9.40
C ARG A 41 -12.03 -0.13 -7.91
N ALA A 42 -10.89 0.01 -7.24
CA ALA A 42 -10.82 0.27 -5.81
C ALA A 42 -11.36 1.66 -5.44
N LYS A 43 -11.13 2.69 -6.27
CA LYS A 43 -11.64 4.05 -6.06
C LYS A 43 -13.16 4.10 -5.85
N ALA A 44 -13.91 3.22 -6.49
CA ALA A 44 -15.37 3.18 -6.37
C ALA A 44 -15.86 2.69 -4.99
N ILE A 45 -15.03 1.96 -4.24
CA ILE A 45 -15.41 1.34 -2.96
C ILE A 45 -14.67 1.93 -1.75
N ILE A 46 -13.58 2.67 -1.97
CA ILE A 46 -12.82 3.33 -0.90
C ILE A 46 -13.56 4.62 -0.51
N THR A 47 -14.07 4.66 0.73
CA THR A 47 -14.80 5.81 1.29
C THR A 47 -13.87 6.90 1.85
N GLY A 48 -12.60 6.59 2.05
CA GLY A 48 -11.55 7.51 2.49
C GLY A 48 -10.20 6.81 2.59
N ALA A 49 -9.12 7.58 2.51
CA ALA A 49 -7.76 7.08 2.68
C ALA A 49 -6.95 8.05 3.54
N GLU A 50 -6.31 7.53 4.58
CA GLU A 50 -5.44 8.30 5.47
C GLU A 50 -3.99 7.84 5.31
N LYS A 51 -3.06 8.80 5.20
CA LYS A 51 -1.63 8.51 5.15
C LYS A 51 -1.03 8.60 6.56
N MET A 52 -0.74 7.45 7.15
CA MET A 52 -0.09 7.34 8.47
C MET A 52 1.33 7.94 8.51
N GLY A 53 2.03 7.96 7.37
CA GLY A 53 3.35 8.57 7.23
C GLY A 53 4.22 7.92 6.16
N THR A 54 5.30 8.58 5.78
CA THR A 54 6.40 7.96 5.02
C THR A 54 7.55 7.67 5.97
N PHE A 55 8.03 6.43 6.00
CA PHE A 55 9.09 6.00 6.92
C PHE A 55 10.34 5.56 6.16
N ILE A 56 11.51 5.71 6.79
CA ILE A 56 12.77 5.17 6.29
C ILE A 56 13.00 3.81 6.95
N THR A 57 12.75 2.74 6.22
CA THR A 57 13.00 1.38 6.70
C THR A 57 14.52 1.16 6.89
N LYS A 58 14.94 0.81 8.11
CA LYS A 58 16.35 0.53 8.43
C LYS A 58 16.69 -0.96 8.50
N GLY A 59 15.68 -1.82 8.56
CA GLY A 59 15.85 -3.26 8.59
C GLY A 59 14.58 -3.98 9.03
N GLY A 60 14.59 -5.30 8.93
CA GLY A 60 13.53 -6.20 9.40
C GLY A 60 13.66 -7.58 8.78
N LYS A 61 12.87 -8.53 9.29
CA LYS A 61 12.92 -9.92 8.81
C LYS A 61 12.00 -10.07 7.59
N GLY A 62 12.51 -10.64 6.50
CA GLY A 62 11.73 -10.86 5.27
C GLY A 62 11.65 -9.65 4.33
N ILE A 63 12.44 -8.60 4.59
CA ILE A 63 12.72 -7.53 3.63
C ILE A 63 14.13 -7.73 3.08
N SER A 64 14.21 -8.04 1.78
CA SER A 64 15.44 -8.16 0.98
C SER A 64 15.82 -6.82 0.36
#